data_AF-A0A7J3GVL2-F1
#
_entry.id   AF-A0A7J3GVL2-F1
#
_cell.length_a   1.000
_cell.length_b   1.000
_cell.length_c   1.000
_cell.angle_alpha   90.00
_cell.angle_beta   90.00
_cell.angle_gamma   90.00
#
_symmetry.space_group_name_H-M   'P 1'
#
loop_
_entity.id
_entity.type
_entity.pdbx_description
1 polymer ?
#
loop_
_entity_poly.entity_id
_entity_poly.type
_entity_poly.pdbx_seq_one_letter_code
_entity_poly.pdbx_strand_id
1 'polypeptide(L)'
;FVIIQLAAYEKTLALCFLGALLYLGGWHGPPIPFLPETVSAPFWVIVKALILFTVMVLIRGAYPRFTIDRVLDLGWRYLIPMALLNLLITGSLLYATRVLAA
;
A
#
# COMPACT_ATOMS: atom_id res chain seq x y z
N PHE A 1 -27.35 -8.76 3.57
CA PHE A 1 -26.34 -9.24 2.60
C PHE A 1 -25.70 -8.10 1.82
N VAL A 2 -26.49 -7.25 1.13
CA VAL A 2 -25.98 -6.12 0.31
C VAL A 2 -25.05 -5.18 1.10
N ILE A 3 -25.49 -4.68 2.26
CA ILE A 3 -24.70 -3.72 3.07
C ILE A 3 -23.39 -4.37 3.58
N ILE A 4 -23.43 -5.63 4.00
CA ILE A 4 -22.25 -6.36 4.49
C ILE A 4 -21.23 -6.55 3.36
N GLN A 5 -21.69 -6.90 2.16
CA GLN A 5 -20.82 -7.07 1.00
C GLN A 5 -20.25 -5.72 0.54
N LEU A 6 -21.05 -4.65 0.57
CA LEU A 6 -20.61 -3.29 0.26
C LEU A 6 -19.50 -2.83 1.20
N ALA A 7 -19.68 -2.99 2.52
CA ALA A 7 -18.68 -2.64 3.52
C ALA A 7 -17.37 -3.44 3.35
N ALA A 8 -17.45 -4.70 2.91
CA ALA A 8 -16.29 -5.52 2.64
C ALA A 8 -15.47 -5.06 1.41
N TYR A 9 -16.12 -4.46 0.41
CA TYR A 9 -15.45 -3.85 -0.73
C TYR A 9 -14.91 -2.45 -0.38
N GLU A 10 -15.65 -1.66 0.39
CA GLU A 10 -15.23 -0.33 0.83
C GLU A 10 -13.92 -0.38 1.63
N LYS A 11 -13.82 -1.29 2.62
CA LYS A 11 -12.56 -1.47 3.39
C LYS A 11 -11.37 -1.84 2.51
N THR A 12 -11.61 -2.62 1.45
CA THR A 12 -10.54 -3.06 0.53
C THR A 12 -10.10 -1.88 -0.35
N LEU A 13 -11.06 -1.07 -0.81
CA LEU A 13 -10.80 0.14 -1.56
C LEU A 13 -10.02 1.17 -0.71
N ALA A 14 -10.45 1.40 0.53
CA ALA A 14 -9.76 2.28 1.48
C ALA A 14 -8.31 1.84 1.73
N LEU A 15 -8.06 0.54 1.87
CA LEU A 15 -6.70 -0.01 2.01
C LEU A 15 -5.84 0.27 0.77
N CYS A 16 -6.40 0.19 -0.43
CA CYS A 16 -5.68 0.51 -1.67
C CYS A 16 -5.32 1.99 -1.76
N PHE A 17 -6.21 2.89 -1.32
CA PHE A 17 -5.92 4.32 -1.22
C PHE A 17 -4.80 4.60 -0.21
N LEU A 18 -4.85 3.97 0.98
CA LEU A 18 -3.77 4.10 1.98
C LEU A 18 -2.44 3.57 1.43
N GLY A 19 -2.44 2.43 0.73
CA GLY A 19 -1.25 1.88 0.10
C GLY A 19 -0.66 2.81 -0.96
N ALA A 20 -1.50 3.39 -1.81
CA ALA A 20 -1.08 4.36 -2.84
C ALA A 20 -0.47 5.63 -2.23
N LEU A 21 -1.02 6.11 -1.12
CA LEU A 21 -0.55 7.31 -0.43
C LEU A 21 0.78 7.08 0.30
N LEU A 22 0.89 5.99 1.06
CA LEU A 22 2.04 5.75 1.93
C LEU A 22 3.26 5.23 1.17
N TYR A 23 3.06 4.36 0.17
CA TYR A 23 4.17 3.66 -0.49
C TYR A 23 4.45 4.14 -1.92
N LEU A 24 3.42 4.54 -2.68
CA LEU A 24 3.58 4.90 -4.10
C LEU A 24 3.73 6.42 -4.33
N GLY A 25 4.11 7.17 -3.28
CA GLY A 25 4.35 8.62 -3.38
C GLY A 25 3.09 9.47 -3.49
N GLY A 26 1.91 8.91 -3.20
CA GLY A 26 0.65 9.61 -3.13
C GLY A 26 0.37 10.51 -4.33
N TRP A 27 0.44 11.82 -4.09
CA TRP A 27 0.05 12.89 -5.02
C TRP A 27 1.13 13.22 -6.06
N HIS A 28 2.35 12.72 -5.88
CA HIS A 28 3.43 12.93 -6.82
C HIS A 28 3.30 11.96 -8.00
N GLY A 29 2.98 12.52 -9.17
CA GLY A 29 3.04 11.87 -10.48
C GLY A 29 3.82 12.73 -11.47
N PRO A 30 4.27 12.18 -12.61
CA PRO A 30 4.94 12.97 -13.64
C PRO A 30 4.08 14.18 -14.03
N PRO A 31 4.65 15.40 -14.09
CA PRO A 31 3.90 16.57 -14.49
C PRO A 31 3.46 16.40 -15.93
N ILE A 32 2.15 16.42 -16.16
CA ILE A 32 1.56 16.30 -17.49
C ILE A 32 1.59 17.71 -18.09
N PRO A 33 2.21 17.95 -19.25
CA PRO A 33 2.46 19.31 -19.77
C PRO A 33 1.21 20.18 -20.04
N PHE A 34 0.00 19.62 -19.93
CA PHE A 34 -1.26 20.25 -20.32
C PHE A 34 -2.33 20.32 -19.21
N LEU A 35 -2.07 19.79 -18.01
CA LEU A 35 -3.05 19.83 -16.91
C LEU A 35 -2.48 20.56 -15.69
N PRO A 36 -3.28 21.43 -15.03
CA PRO A 36 -2.92 22.01 -13.73
C PRO A 36 -2.56 20.91 -12.73
N GLU A 37 -1.53 21.15 -11.92
CA GLU A 37 -1.05 20.17 -10.93
C GLU A 37 -2.17 19.72 -9.98
N THR A 38 -3.10 20.62 -9.66
CA THR A 38 -4.30 20.39 -8.84
C THR A 38 -5.24 19.31 -9.36
N VAL A 39 -5.31 19.08 -10.68
CA VAL A 39 -6.13 18.01 -11.28
C VAL A 39 -5.31 16.75 -11.53
N SER A 40 -4.02 16.92 -11.85
CA SER A 40 -3.12 15.79 -12.09
C SER A 40 -2.83 14.96 -10.82
N ALA A 41 -2.73 15.61 -9.66
CA ALA A 41 -2.43 14.97 -8.39
C ALA A 41 -3.49 13.94 -7.93
N PRO A 42 -4.80 14.28 -7.84
CA PRO A 42 -5.82 13.31 -7.45
C PRO A 42 -6.03 12.23 -8.52
N PHE A 43 -5.87 12.57 -9.80
CA PHE A 43 -5.97 11.60 -10.89
C PHE A 43 -4.94 10.47 -10.75
N TRP A 44 -3.67 10.81 -10.46
CA TRP A 44 -2.62 9.82 -10.25
C TRP A 44 -2.86 8.92 -9.05
N VAL A 45 -3.41 9.46 -7.96
CA VAL A 45 -3.77 8.65 -6.78
C VAL A 45 -4.87 7.65 -7.13
N ILE A 46 -5.90 8.09 -7.86
CA ILE A 46 -7.01 7.22 -8.27
C ILE A 46 -6.50 6.11 -9.20
N VAL A 47 -5.64 6.44 -10.16
CA VAL A 47 -5.04 5.45 -11.08
C VAL A 47 -4.19 4.45 -10.30
N LYS A 48 -3.30 4.90 -9.40
CA LYS A 48 -2.47 4.02 -8.57
C LYS A 48 -3.33 3.12 -7.66
N ALA A 49 -4.38 3.68 -7.05
CA ALA A 49 -5.30 2.94 -6.21
C ALA A 49 -6.11 1.91 -7.00
N LEU A 50 -6.54 2.23 -8.22
CA LEU A 50 -7.21 1.28 -9.12
C LEU A 50 -6.29 0.13 -9.53
N ILE A 51 -5.02 0.41 -9.86
CA ILE A 51 -4.03 -0.63 -10.16
C ILE A 51 -3.86 -1.57 -8.96
N LEU A 52 -3.71 -1.03 -7.75
CA LEU A 52 -3.62 -1.83 -6.52
C LEU A 52 -4.91 -2.64 -6.28
N PHE A 53 -6.07 -2.05 -6.52
CA PHE A 53 -7.36 -2.73 -6.40
C PHE A 53 -7.48 -3.90 -7.40
N THR A 54 -7.06 -3.71 -8.65
CA THR A 54 -7.00 -4.79 -9.65
C THR A 54 -6.10 -5.92 -9.17
N VAL A 55 -4.92 -5.62 -8.62
CA VAL A 55 -4.03 -6.64 -8.05
C VAL A 55 -4.71 -7.39 -6.90
N MET A 56 -5.40 -6.71 -6.00
CA MET A 56 -6.12 -7.34 -4.89
C MET A 56 -7.24 -8.28 -5.36
N VAL A 57 -7.95 -7.91 -6.42
CA VAL A 57 -8.98 -8.77 -7.04
C VAL A 57 -8.36 -9.97 -7.74
N LEU A 58 -7.22 -9.79 -8.42
CA LEU A 58 -6.48 -10.90 -9.04
C LEU A 58 -5.98 -11.90 -8.00
N ILE A 59 -5.42 -11.42 -6.88
CA ILE A 59 -5.00 -12.27 -5.74
C ILE A 59 -6.19 -13.07 -5.23
N ARG A 60 -7.36 -12.44 -5.07
CA ARG A 60 -8.58 -13.13 -4.64
C ARG A 60 -9.00 -14.25 -5.61
N GLY A 61 -8.77 -14.07 -6.91
CA GLY A 61 -9.05 -15.08 -7.94
C GLY A 61 -7.97 -16.16 -8.09
N ALA A 62 -6.70 -15.82 -7.83
CA ALA A 62 -5.55 -16.70 -8.06
C ALA A 62 -5.29 -17.69 -6.92
N TYR A 63 -5.56 -17.30 -5.67
CA TYR A 63 -5.22 -18.13 -4.52
C TYR A 63 -6.40 -19.01 -4.05
N PRO A 64 -6.18 -20.32 -3.86
CA PRO A 64 -7.14 -21.18 -3.19
C PRO A 64 -7.26 -20.77 -1.71
N ARG A 65 -8.43 -20.99 -1.11
CA ARG A 65 -8.74 -20.54 0.26
C ARG A 65 -7.68 -20.97 1.27
N PHE A 66 -7.09 -20.01 1.97
CA PHE A 66 -6.13 -20.26 3.06
C PHE A 66 -6.85 -20.56 4.37
N THR A 67 -6.35 -21.56 5.11
CA THR A 67 -6.75 -21.79 6.50
C THR A 67 -6.28 -20.64 7.38
N ILE A 68 -7.09 -20.26 8.37
CA ILE A 68 -6.80 -19.16 9.30
C ILE A 68 -5.46 -19.36 10.00
N ASP A 69 -5.12 -20.61 10.34
CA ASP A 69 -3.86 -20.95 10.99
C ASP A 69 -2.63 -20.59 10.14
N ARG A 70 -2.74 -20.72 8.80
CA ARG A 70 -1.65 -20.35 7.87
C ARG A 70 -1.51 -18.83 7.76
N VAL A 71 -2.61 -18.09 7.84
CA VAL A 71 -2.59 -16.63 7.83
C VAL A 71 -1.96 -16.10 9.12
N LEU A 72 -2.28 -16.72 10.25
CA LEU A 72 -1.73 -16.35 11.55
C LEU A 72 -0.22 -16.64 11.63
N ASP A 73 0.20 -17.82 11.17
CA ASP A 73 1.62 -18.19 11.12
C ASP A 73 2.40 -17.23 10.20
N LEU A 74 1.87 -16.89 9.03
CA LEU A 74 2.51 -15.92 8.13
C LEU A 74 2.70 -14.55 8.82
N GLY A 75 1.65 -14.05 9.48
CA GLY A 75 1.66 -12.76 10.18
C GLY A 75 2.71 -12.70 11.30
N TRP A 76 2.63 -13.65 12.23
CA TRP A 76 3.49 -13.64 13.43
C TRP A 76 4.93 -14.06 13.14
N ARG A 77 5.12 -15.05 12.26
CA ARG A 77 6.44 -15.62 12.03
C ARG A 77 7.26 -14.87 10.99
N TYR A 78 6.63 -14.21 10.02
CA TYR A 78 7.34 -13.55 8.92
C TYR A 78 7.10 -12.04 8.87
N LEU A 79 5.85 -11.57 8.86
CA LEU A 79 5.58 -10.14 8.64
C LEU A 79 6.07 -9.25 9.79
N ILE A 80 5.77 -9.63 11.05
CA ILE A 80 6.20 -8.84 12.22
C ILE A 80 7.73 -8.71 12.31
N PRO A 81 8.52 -9.81 12.28
CA PRO A 81 9.96 -9.69 12.37
C PRO A 81 10.57 -8.96 11.17
N MET A 82 10.02 -9.13 9.96
CA MET A 82 10.47 -8.37 8.79
C MET A 82 10.19 -6.87 8.91
N ALA A 83 9.03 -6.48 9.45
CA ALA A 83 8.69 -5.08 9.67
C ALA A 83 9.65 -4.43 10.68
N LEU A 84 9.98 -5.14 11.77
CA LEU A 84 10.94 -4.65 12.77
C LEU A 84 12.34 -4.50 12.17
N LEU A 85 12.77 -5.46 11.35
CA LEU A 85 14.06 -5.39 10.67
C LEU A 85 14.13 -4.21 9.68
N ASN A 86 13.08 -3.98 8.90
CA ASN A 86 13.00 -2.82 8.00
C ASN A 86 13.07 -1.48 8.78
N LEU A 87 12.41 -1.42 9.94
CA LEU A 87 12.44 -0.23 10.80
C LEU A 87 13.85 0.04 11.34
N LEU A 88 14.58 -0.98 11.78
CA LEU A 88 15.96 -0.85 12.26
C LEU A 88 16.91 -0.40 11.14
N ILE A 89 16.77 -0.95 9.93
CA ILE A 89 17.59 -0.58 8.77
C ILE A 89 17.32 0.87 8.37
N THR A 90 16.06 1.24 8.20
CA THR A 90 15.69 2.60 7.78
C THR A 90 16.11 3.62 8.83
N GLY A 91 15.95 3.30 10.12
CA GLY A 91 16.38 4.17 11.23
C GLY A 91 17.89 4.36 11.30
N SER A 92 18.66 3.28 11.16
CA SER A 92 20.14 3.35 11.16
C SER A 92 20.69 4.09 9.94
N LEU A 93 20.12 3.88 8.76
CA LEU A 93 20.51 4.60 7.53
C LEU A 93 20.21 6.11 7.64
N LEU A 94 19.05 6.47 8.20
CA LEU A 94 18.72 7.88 8.45
C LEU A 94 19.68 8.52 9.45
N TYR A 95 20.04 7.80 10.52
CA TYR A 95 21.02 8.30 11.47
C TYR A 95 22.40 8.50 10.83
N ALA A 96 22.88 7.51 10.07
CA ALA A 96 24.18 7.58 9.39
C ALA A 96 24.24 8.76 8.39
N THR A 97 23.20 8.95 7.58
CA THR A 97 23.14 10.07 6.62
C THR A 97 23.10 11.43 7.31
N ARG A 98 22.43 11.54 8.46
CA ARG A 98 22.39 12.79 9.25
C ARG A 98 23.73 13.13 9.90
N VAL A 99 24.46 12.11 10.37
CA VAL A 99 25.80 12.29 10.95
C VAL A 99 26.83 12.68 9.89
N LEU A 100 26.76 12.09 8.70
CA LEU A 100 27.72 12.37 7.61
C LEU A 100 27.50 13.74 6.95
N ALA A 101 26.32 14.34 7.13
CA ALA A 101 25.96 15.66 6.62
C ALA A 101 26.23 16.81 7.61
N ALA A 102 26.69 16.51 8.83
CA ALA A 102 27.09 17.47 9.86
C ALA A 102 28.63 17.59 9.90
#